data_AF-A0A948C920-F1
#
_entry.id   AF-A0A948C920-F1
#
_cell.length_a   1.000
_cell.length_b   1.000
_cell.length_c   1.000
_cell.angle_alpha   90.00
_cell.angle_beta   90.00
_cell.angle_gamma   90.00
#
_symmetry.space_group_name_H-M   'P 1'
#
loop_
_entity.id
_entity.type
_entity.pdbx_description
1 polymer ?
#
loop_
_entity_poly.entity_id
_entity_poly.type
_entity_poly.pdbx_seq_one_letter_code
_entity_poly.pdbx_strand_id
1 'polypeptide(L)'
;MSKSKIGNGYGSECHLLRYLGRHRCLLEKYILEEINYETINWLDFNFDCHAEWKDAELKGMDFLGDDLSIQKDWSNFWPQSRGIHNWDAVGKITIKGNKEWLLVEAKSHIEEIESSCGAHNEGSIQKIKNAFTQTQKALGVSEEHDWLNGYYQYANRLAVLYFLVSHGIKAQLLFIYFLGDKFTGRKCPKTKDGWKLALNKQKQAIGLPERHMLNDYIHELFIPVCLS
;
A
#
# COMPACT_ATOMS: atom_id res chain seq x y z
N MET A 1 11.46 -14.51 5.55
CA MET A 1 11.03 -13.69 4.41
C MET A 1 12.25 -13.44 3.54
N SER A 2 12.26 -13.96 2.33
CA SER A 2 13.23 -13.56 1.30
C SER A 2 13.08 -12.05 1.11
N LYS A 3 14.15 -11.27 1.30
CA LYS A 3 14.17 -9.88 0.82
C LYS A 3 13.86 -9.96 -0.69
N SER A 4 12.83 -9.26 -1.15
CA SER A 4 12.56 -9.09 -2.57
C SER A 4 13.84 -8.55 -3.22
N LYS A 5 14.30 -9.16 -4.31
CA LYS A 5 15.34 -8.53 -5.14
C LYS A 5 14.61 -7.67 -6.14
N ILE A 6 15.04 -6.41 -6.28
CA ILE A 6 14.55 -5.53 -7.35
C ILE A 6 14.67 -6.27 -8.68
N GLY A 7 13.54 -6.43 -9.37
CA GLY A 7 13.50 -7.10 -10.66
C GLY A 7 14.30 -6.32 -11.71
N ASN A 8 15.02 -7.04 -12.57
CA ASN A 8 15.77 -6.41 -13.65
C ASN A 8 14.84 -6.14 -14.84
N GLY A 9 14.13 -5.01 -14.81
CA GLY A 9 13.22 -4.58 -15.87
C GLY A 9 11.80 -5.17 -15.78
N TYR A 10 11.44 -5.76 -14.64
CA TYR A 10 10.11 -6.30 -14.35
C TYR A 10 9.79 -6.14 -12.85
N GLY A 11 8.52 -6.32 -12.48
CA GLY A 11 8.08 -6.19 -11.08
C GLY A 11 7.70 -4.75 -10.70
N SER A 12 6.75 -4.62 -9.77
CA SER A 12 6.21 -3.32 -9.34
C SER A 12 7.27 -2.39 -8.78
N GLU A 13 8.15 -2.91 -7.90
CA GLU A 13 9.26 -2.17 -7.29
C GLU A 13 10.18 -1.55 -8.36
N CYS A 14 10.59 -2.34 -9.37
CA CYS A 14 11.42 -1.85 -10.48
C CYS A 14 10.72 -0.73 -11.26
N HIS A 15 9.45 -0.92 -11.61
CA HIS A 15 8.71 0.06 -12.41
C HIS A 15 8.45 1.34 -11.62
N LEU A 16 8.11 1.24 -10.34
CA LEU A 16 7.87 2.41 -9.51
C LEU A 16 9.16 3.22 -9.30
N LEU A 17 10.30 2.57 -9.03
CA LEU A 17 11.58 3.25 -8.94
C LEU A 17 11.98 3.92 -10.27
N ARG A 18 11.70 3.28 -11.42
CA ARG A 18 11.88 3.91 -12.74
C ARG A 18 11.01 5.15 -12.90
N TYR A 19 9.76 5.10 -12.46
CA TYR A 19 8.87 6.26 -12.50
C TYR A 19 9.36 7.38 -11.58
N LEU A 20 9.68 7.08 -10.33
CA LEU A 20 10.19 8.04 -9.35
C LEU A 20 11.53 8.67 -9.77
N GLY A 21 12.41 7.90 -10.43
CA GLY A 21 13.76 8.34 -10.79
C GLY A 21 13.88 8.94 -12.19
N ARG A 22 13.11 8.46 -13.18
CA ARG A 22 13.28 8.85 -14.60
C ARG A 22 12.06 9.51 -15.22
N HIS A 23 10.87 9.25 -14.68
CA HIS A 23 9.60 9.71 -15.26
C HIS A 23 8.71 10.39 -14.21
N ARG A 24 9.33 11.09 -13.25
CA ARG A 24 8.66 11.60 -12.05
C ARG A 24 7.51 12.55 -12.39
N CYS A 25 7.74 13.49 -13.32
CA CYS A 25 6.70 14.42 -13.75
C CYS A 25 5.49 13.71 -14.37
N LEU A 26 5.71 12.57 -15.05
CA LEU A 26 4.63 11.78 -15.63
C LEU A 26 3.87 11.00 -14.56
N LEU A 27 4.58 10.40 -13.59
CA LEU A 27 3.96 9.75 -12.43
C LEU A 27 3.10 10.74 -11.66
N GLU A 28 3.67 11.91 -11.33
CA GLU A 28 2.97 12.97 -10.60
C GLU A 28 1.76 13.43 -11.39
N LYS A 29 1.88 13.69 -12.69
CA LYS A 29 0.72 14.03 -13.53
C LYS A 29 -0.42 13.01 -13.38
N TYR A 30 -0.13 11.71 -13.50
CA TYR A 30 -1.17 10.68 -13.35
C TYR A 30 -1.80 10.66 -11.96
N ILE A 31 -1.01 10.82 -10.90
CA ILE A 31 -1.52 10.85 -9.53
C ILE A 31 -2.34 12.12 -9.27
N LEU A 32 -1.87 13.28 -9.73
CA LEU A 32 -2.57 14.55 -9.55
C LEU A 32 -3.90 14.57 -10.32
N GLU A 33 -3.96 13.94 -11.50
CA GLU A 33 -5.21 13.78 -12.27
C GLU A 33 -6.20 12.82 -11.58
N GLU A 34 -5.72 11.73 -10.98
CA GLU A 34 -6.57 10.76 -10.26
C GLU A 34 -7.12 11.34 -8.96
N ILE A 35 -6.28 12.00 -8.17
CA ILE A 35 -6.61 12.39 -6.79
C ILE A 35 -6.88 13.89 -6.63
N ASN A 36 -6.74 14.69 -7.69
CA ASN A 36 -7.01 16.13 -7.74
C ASN A 36 -6.19 16.95 -6.71
N TYR A 37 -4.88 16.73 -6.70
CA TYR A 37 -3.94 17.39 -5.78
C TYR A 37 -3.08 18.45 -6.48
N GLU A 38 -2.43 19.29 -5.69
CA GLU A 38 -1.61 20.39 -6.20
C GLU A 38 -0.15 19.99 -6.37
N THR A 39 0.42 19.30 -5.38
CA THR A 39 1.84 18.94 -5.36
C THR A 39 2.07 17.62 -4.63
N ILE A 40 3.17 16.94 -4.96
CA ILE A 40 3.66 15.76 -4.24
C ILE A 40 5.13 15.98 -3.91
N ASN A 41 5.52 15.75 -2.66
CA ASN A 41 6.91 15.71 -2.20
C ASN A 41 7.21 14.30 -1.70
N TRP A 42 7.93 13.51 -2.51
CA TRP A 42 8.30 12.15 -2.18
C TRP A 42 9.34 12.09 -1.06
N LEU A 43 9.21 11.11 -0.17
CA LEU A 43 10.27 10.75 0.77
C LEU A 43 11.30 9.88 0.06
N ASP A 44 12.57 10.05 0.45
CA ASP A 44 13.64 9.16 0.02
C ASP A 44 13.64 7.88 0.86
N PHE A 45 14.13 6.81 0.24
CA PHE A 45 14.41 5.55 0.92
C PHE A 45 15.66 5.67 1.80
N ASN A 46 15.74 4.82 2.82
CA ASN A 46 16.92 4.73 3.68
C ASN A 46 18.00 3.86 3.03
N PHE A 47 19.24 3.92 3.53
CA PHE A 47 20.29 2.98 3.15
C PHE A 47 20.33 1.77 4.09
N ASP A 48 20.57 0.56 3.56
CA ASP A 48 20.91 -0.66 4.32
C ASP A 48 22.23 -1.23 3.79
N CYS A 49 23.32 -1.00 4.52
CA CYS A 49 24.65 -1.44 4.14
C CYS A 49 24.80 -2.97 4.10
N HIS A 50 23.86 -3.71 4.70
CA HIS A 50 23.83 -5.17 4.71
C HIS A 50 22.94 -5.79 3.64
N ALA A 51 22.11 -5.00 2.96
CA ALA A 51 21.33 -5.46 1.82
C ALA A 51 22.19 -5.60 0.55
N GLU A 52 21.71 -6.41 -0.40
CA GLU A 52 22.34 -6.58 -1.73
C GLU A 52 22.23 -5.29 -2.53
N TRP A 53 21.00 -4.78 -2.65
CA TRP A 53 20.70 -3.40 -3.01
C TRP A 53 20.83 -2.57 -1.75
N LYS A 54 21.67 -1.53 -1.74
CA LYS A 54 22.04 -0.78 -0.52
C LYS A 54 20.93 0.13 0.01
N ASP A 55 19.69 -0.15 -0.37
CA ASP A 55 18.50 0.63 -0.09
C ASP A 55 17.58 -0.14 0.88
N ALA A 56 16.79 0.60 1.65
CA ALA A 56 15.83 0.10 2.61
C ALA A 56 14.49 0.80 2.43
N GLU A 57 13.45 -0.02 2.25
CA GLU A 57 12.06 0.43 2.20
C GLU A 57 11.63 1.09 3.51
N LEU A 58 10.70 2.05 3.40
CA LEU A 58 10.03 2.66 4.54
C LEU A 58 9.08 1.65 5.17
N LYS A 59 9.15 1.48 6.50
CA LYS A 59 8.39 0.47 7.25
C LYS A 59 7.33 1.09 8.12
N GLY A 60 6.19 0.43 8.24
CA GLY A 60 5.17 0.79 9.23
C GLY A 60 4.82 2.27 9.22
N MET A 61 5.17 2.96 10.32
CA MET A 61 4.94 4.38 10.56
C MET A 61 6.22 5.21 10.55
N ASP A 62 7.34 4.71 10.01
CA ASP A 62 8.65 5.40 10.03
C ASP A 62 8.57 6.81 9.42
N PHE A 63 7.67 7.02 8.45
CA PHE A 63 7.47 8.32 7.80
C PHE A 63 6.92 9.41 8.74
N LEU A 64 6.31 9.03 9.86
CA LEU A 64 5.82 9.97 10.88
C LEU A 64 6.94 10.53 11.76
N GLY A 65 8.14 9.94 11.72
CA GLY A 65 9.26 10.31 12.59
C GLY A 65 8.99 10.02 14.07
N ASP A 66 9.58 10.86 14.94
CA ASP A 66 9.67 10.62 16.39
C ASP A 66 8.46 11.11 17.20
N ASP A 67 7.25 11.15 16.64
CA ASP A 67 6.04 11.42 17.43
C ASP A 67 5.76 10.25 18.39
N LEU A 68 6.31 10.35 19.60
CA LEU A 68 6.25 9.29 20.62
C LEU A 68 4.81 8.90 21.01
N SER A 69 3.84 9.82 20.87
CA SER A 69 2.44 9.54 21.21
C SER A 69 1.82 8.60 20.20
N ILE A 70 1.94 8.91 18.91
CA ILE A 70 1.43 8.09 17.82
C ILE A 70 2.18 6.76 17.73
N GLN A 71 3.50 6.77 17.93
CA GLN A 71 4.28 5.52 17.94
C GLN A 71 3.82 4.57 19.04
N LYS A 72 3.47 5.09 20.22
CA LYS A 72 2.92 4.30 21.31
C LYS A 72 1.55 3.73 20.95
N ASP A 73 0.66 4.54 20.42
CA ASP A 73 -0.69 4.09 20.03
C ASP A 73 -0.63 3.06 18.90
N TRP A 74 0.24 3.28 17.91
CA TRP A 74 0.52 2.31 16.85
C TRP A 74 1.07 1.01 17.41
N SER A 75 1.99 1.09 18.38
CA SER A 75 2.53 -0.09 19.05
C SER A 75 1.46 -0.85 19.83
N ASN A 76 0.37 -0.22 20.25
CA ASN A 76 -0.78 -0.86 20.90
C ASN A 76 -1.79 -1.43 19.89
N PHE A 77 -1.94 -0.80 18.74
CA PHE A 77 -2.85 -1.22 17.68
C PHE A 77 -2.28 -2.38 16.84
N TRP A 78 -1.00 -2.33 16.45
CA TRP A 78 -0.39 -3.26 15.50
C TRP A 78 0.91 -3.90 16.04
N PRO A 79 1.27 -5.14 15.65
CA PRO A 79 2.54 -5.75 16.05
C PRO A 79 3.76 -4.99 15.52
N GLN A 80 4.77 -4.83 16.38
CA GLN A 80 6.07 -4.21 16.04
C GLN A 80 7.15 -5.26 15.75
N SER A 81 6.75 -6.45 15.29
CA SER A 81 7.65 -7.58 15.09
C SER A 81 8.41 -7.52 13.77
N ARG A 82 9.40 -8.42 13.62
CA ARG A 82 10.15 -8.61 12.38
C ARG A 82 9.18 -9.04 11.27
N GLY A 83 8.87 -8.14 10.34
CA GLY A 83 7.82 -8.36 9.33
C GLY A 83 6.69 -7.32 9.35
N ILE A 84 6.87 -6.18 10.02
CA ILE A 84 6.04 -5.00 9.75
C ILE A 84 6.04 -4.70 8.25
N HIS A 85 4.93 -4.21 7.75
CA HIS A 85 4.78 -3.94 6.33
C HIS A 85 5.74 -2.85 5.85
N ASN A 86 6.11 -2.95 4.58
CA ASN A 86 6.87 -1.92 3.87
C ASN A 86 5.92 -1.12 2.97
N TRP A 87 6.35 0.06 2.55
CA TRP A 87 5.69 0.90 1.56
C TRP A 87 6.51 0.97 0.28
N ASP A 88 5.86 0.86 -0.88
CA ASP A 88 6.52 0.98 -2.18
C ASP A 88 6.88 2.44 -2.49
N ALA A 89 6.16 3.41 -1.92
CA ALA A 89 6.56 4.81 -1.82
C ALA A 89 5.74 5.53 -0.75
N VAL A 90 6.30 6.63 -0.22
CA VAL A 90 5.57 7.56 0.64
C VAL A 90 5.84 8.99 0.18
N GLY A 91 4.81 9.82 0.15
CA GLY A 91 4.94 11.24 -0.18
C GLY A 91 4.09 12.13 0.72
N LYS A 92 4.38 13.43 0.70
CA LYS A 92 3.55 14.49 1.26
C LYS A 92 2.86 15.23 0.14
N ILE A 93 1.54 15.23 0.16
CA ILE A 93 0.69 15.91 -0.83
C ILE A 93 0.10 17.18 -0.24
N THR A 94 -0.28 18.12 -1.10
CA THR A 94 -1.02 19.33 -0.72
C THR A 94 -2.35 19.41 -1.45
N ILE A 95 -3.42 19.65 -0.68
CA ILE A 95 -4.80 19.74 -1.15
C ILE A 95 -5.42 21.02 -0.58
N LYS A 96 -5.70 22.02 -1.42
CA LYS A 96 -6.29 23.29 -0.98
C LYS A 96 -5.53 23.89 0.21
N GLY A 97 -4.19 23.84 0.14
CA GLY A 97 -3.28 24.28 1.21
C GLY A 97 -3.13 23.34 2.43
N ASN A 98 -3.86 22.22 2.51
CA ASN A 98 -3.69 21.22 3.57
C ASN A 98 -2.66 20.16 3.18
N LYS A 99 -1.75 19.82 4.09
CA LYS A 99 -0.78 18.74 3.88
C LYS A 99 -1.35 17.41 4.36
N GLU A 100 -1.18 16.37 3.55
CA GLU A 100 -1.56 15.00 3.87
C GLU A 100 -0.46 14.02 3.46
N TRP A 101 -0.48 12.83 4.04
CA TRP A 101 0.39 11.74 3.61
C TRP A 101 -0.21 11.00 2.42
N LEU A 102 0.64 10.56 1.49
CA LEU A 102 0.29 9.65 0.40
C LEU A 102 1.09 8.37 0.59
N LEU A 103 0.39 7.26 0.82
CA LEU A 103 0.95 5.94 1.02
C LEU A 103 0.69 5.11 -0.25
N VAL A 104 1.75 4.54 -0.83
CA VAL A 104 1.67 3.84 -2.11
C VAL A 104 1.95 2.35 -1.94
N GLU A 105 1.08 1.53 -2.54
CA GLU A 105 1.29 0.10 -2.77
C GLU A 105 1.17 -0.16 -4.28
N ALA A 106 2.18 -0.78 -4.88
CA ALA A 106 2.27 -1.02 -6.31
C ALA A 106 2.26 -2.52 -6.63
N LYS A 107 1.59 -2.87 -7.74
CA LYS A 107 1.47 -4.24 -8.27
C LYS A 107 1.70 -4.22 -9.77
N SER A 108 2.41 -5.20 -10.30
CA SER A 108 2.66 -5.39 -11.74
C SER A 108 2.13 -6.72 -12.29
N HIS A 109 1.75 -7.65 -11.41
CA HIS A 109 1.06 -8.87 -11.81
C HIS A 109 0.01 -9.36 -10.81
N ILE A 110 -0.91 -10.21 -11.28
CA ILE A 110 -2.10 -10.61 -10.51
C ILE A 110 -1.75 -11.38 -9.24
N GLU A 111 -0.69 -12.19 -9.27
CA GLU A 111 -0.28 -13.02 -8.14
C GLU A 111 0.24 -12.21 -6.95
N GLU A 112 0.51 -10.91 -7.10
CA GLU A 112 0.86 -10.02 -5.98
C GLU A 112 -0.35 -9.50 -5.20
N ILE A 113 -1.57 -9.68 -5.74
CA ILE A 113 -2.81 -9.29 -5.07
C ILE A 113 -3.10 -10.29 -3.93
N GLU A 114 -2.87 -11.58 -4.18
CA GLU A 114 -3.17 -12.64 -3.24
C GLU A 114 -2.07 -12.73 -2.16
N SER A 115 -2.47 -12.63 -0.90
CA SER A 115 -1.56 -12.66 0.24
C SER A 115 -2.25 -13.15 1.50
N SER A 116 -1.52 -13.86 2.36
CA SER A 116 -2.01 -14.31 3.66
C SER A 116 -1.07 -13.85 4.76
N CYS A 117 -1.60 -13.76 5.98
CA CYS A 117 -0.84 -13.39 7.16
C CYS A 117 0.33 -14.36 7.37
N GLY A 118 1.56 -13.84 7.34
CA GLY A 118 2.79 -14.59 7.58
C GLY A 118 3.23 -14.62 9.04
N ALA A 119 2.42 -14.09 9.98
CA ALA A 119 2.77 -14.08 11.39
C ALA A 119 2.62 -15.49 11.99
N HIS A 120 3.61 -15.91 12.77
CA HIS A 120 3.62 -17.22 13.44
C HIS A 120 3.45 -17.12 14.96
N ASN A 121 3.68 -15.95 15.53
CA ASN A 121 3.53 -15.72 16.97
C ASN A 121 2.07 -15.42 17.31
N GLU A 122 1.49 -16.20 18.23
CA GLU A 122 0.08 -16.06 18.64
C GLU A 122 -0.29 -14.66 19.12
N GLY A 123 0.58 -14.01 19.91
CA GLY A 123 0.35 -12.64 20.37
C GLY A 123 0.28 -11.62 19.23
N SER A 124 1.14 -11.79 18.21
CA SER A 124 1.11 -10.94 17.00
C SER A 124 -0.16 -11.19 16.18
N ILE A 125 -0.53 -12.46 16.00
CA ILE A 125 -1.75 -12.84 15.27
C ILE A 125 -3.00 -12.27 15.96
N GLN A 126 -3.09 -12.39 17.28
CA GLN A 126 -4.24 -11.88 18.03
C GLN A 126 -4.36 -10.36 17.92
N LYS A 127 -3.23 -9.65 17.93
CA LYS A 127 -3.20 -8.20 17.78
C LYS A 127 -3.63 -7.77 16.38
N ILE A 128 -3.17 -8.47 15.33
CA ILE A 128 -3.64 -8.26 13.95
C ILE A 128 -5.14 -8.49 13.85
N LYS A 129 -5.66 -9.59 14.42
CA LYS A 129 -7.11 -9.87 14.47
C LYS A 129 -7.88 -8.74 15.12
N ASN A 130 -7.43 -8.27 16.28
CA ASN A 130 -8.08 -7.17 16.99
C ASN A 130 -8.08 -5.87 16.18
N ALA A 131 -6.98 -5.57 15.48
CA ALA A 131 -6.88 -4.42 14.59
C ALA A 131 -7.85 -4.53 13.40
N PHE A 132 -7.95 -5.72 12.79
CA PHE A 132 -8.90 -5.99 11.71
C PHE A 132 -10.34 -5.91 12.16
N THR A 133 -10.72 -6.52 13.29
CA THR A 133 -12.07 -6.41 13.85
C THR A 133 -12.45 -4.95 14.10
N GLN A 134 -11.55 -4.15 14.70
CA GLN A 134 -11.79 -2.72 14.90
C GLN A 134 -11.99 -1.98 13.56
N THR A 135 -11.14 -2.27 12.59
CA THR A 135 -11.19 -1.66 11.25
C THR A 135 -12.48 -2.05 10.52
N GLN A 136 -12.82 -3.34 10.47
CA GLN A 136 -14.04 -3.87 9.84
C GLN A 136 -15.28 -3.21 10.44
N LYS A 137 -15.37 -3.15 11.77
CA LYS A 137 -16.47 -2.49 12.47
C LYS A 137 -16.60 -1.02 12.08
N ALA A 138 -15.50 -0.27 12.02
CA ALA A 138 -15.51 1.13 11.63
C ALA A 138 -15.90 1.35 10.16
N LEU A 139 -15.60 0.38 9.30
CA LEU A 139 -15.93 0.40 7.87
C LEU A 139 -17.30 -0.21 7.54
N GLY A 140 -18.03 -0.74 8.52
CA GLY A 140 -19.30 -1.43 8.30
C GLY A 140 -19.16 -2.78 7.59
N VAL A 141 -18.00 -3.41 7.69
CA VAL A 141 -17.70 -4.74 7.13
C VAL A 141 -18.05 -5.81 8.16
N SER A 142 -18.68 -6.89 7.70
CA SER A 142 -18.97 -8.06 8.55
C SER A 142 -17.67 -8.77 8.96
N GLU A 143 -17.59 -9.19 10.21
CA GLU A 143 -16.43 -9.94 10.74
C GLU A 143 -16.27 -11.34 10.12
N GLU A 144 -17.26 -11.80 9.33
CA GLU A 144 -17.18 -13.06 8.57
C GLU A 144 -16.21 -13.00 7.39
N HIS A 145 -15.84 -11.79 6.95
CA HIS A 145 -14.82 -11.61 5.92
C HIS A 145 -13.43 -11.89 6.49
N ASP A 146 -12.78 -12.94 5.99
CA ASP A 146 -11.45 -13.34 6.42
C ASP A 146 -10.37 -12.42 5.85
N TRP A 147 -9.97 -11.42 6.65
CA TRP A 147 -8.89 -10.50 6.32
C TRP A 147 -7.49 -11.05 6.59
N LEU A 148 -7.37 -12.22 7.24
CA LEU A 148 -6.07 -12.86 7.48
C LEU A 148 -5.59 -13.68 6.28
N ASN A 149 -6.49 -14.16 5.43
CA ASN A 149 -6.14 -15.07 4.34
C ASN A 149 -6.61 -14.53 2.98
N GLY A 150 -5.84 -14.81 1.94
CA GLY A 150 -6.19 -14.49 0.56
C GLY A 150 -5.90 -13.05 0.14
N TYR A 151 -6.21 -12.03 0.96
CA TYR A 151 -5.95 -10.61 0.62
C TYR A 151 -5.40 -9.78 1.78
N TYR A 152 -4.55 -10.40 2.60
CA TYR A 152 -3.99 -9.83 3.83
C TYR A 152 -3.29 -8.48 3.64
N GLN A 153 -2.50 -8.30 2.59
CA GLN A 153 -1.80 -7.04 2.35
C GLN A 153 -2.79 -5.90 2.17
N TYR A 154 -3.87 -6.10 1.40
CA TYR A 154 -4.90 -5.07 1.22
C TYR A 154 -5.60 -4.74 2.54
N ALA A 155 -6.04 -5.75 3.29
CA ALA A 155 -6.62 -5.59 4.62
C ALA A 155 -5.68 -4.85 5.60
N ASN A 156 -4.38 -5.17 5.56
CA ASN A 156 -3.37 -4.48 6.35
C ASN A 156 -3.29 -2.99 5.98
N ARG A 157 -3.32 -2.63 4.70
CA ARG A 157 -3.30 -1.23 4.24
C ARG A 157 -4.55 -0.47 4.70
N LEU A 158 -5.72 -1.11 4.69
CA LEU A 158 -6.94 -0.54 5.26
C LEU A 158 -6.80 -0.28 6.76
N ALA A 159 -6.24 -1.22 7.52
CA ALA A 159 -6.05 -1.06 8.96
C ALA A 159 -5.07 0.08 9.30
N VAL A 160 -4.01 0.25 8.51
CA VAL A 160 -3.09 1.40 8.63
C VAL A 160 -3.85 2.70 8.36
N LEU A 161 -4.55 2.79 7.23
CA LEU A 161 -5.28 4.00 6.85
C LEU A 161 -6.34 4.37 7.89
N TYR A 162 -7.10 3.38 8.38
CA TYR A 162 -8.04 3.55 9.48
C TYR A 162 -7.36 4.09 10.74
N PHE A 163 -6.23 3.50 11.14
CA PHE A 163 -5.46 3.98 12.29
C PHE A 163 -5.08 5.45 12.14
N LEU A 164 -4.51 5.85 11.00
CA LEU A 164 -4.09 7.24 10.76
C LEU A 164 -5.28 8.20 10.83
N VAL A 165 -6.35 7.92 10.08
CA VAL A 165 -7.53 8.79 10.01
C VAL A 165 -8.23 8.90 11.38
N SER A 166 -8.33 7.79 12.13
CA SER A 166 -8.93 7.80 13.48
C SER A 166 -8.09 8.56 14.51
N HIS A 167 -6.79 8.75 14.28
CA HIS A 167 -5.91 9.56 15.12
C HIS A 167 -5.71 10.99 14.57
N GLY A 168 -6.56 11.42 13.62
CA GLY A 168 -6.53 12.77 13.05
C GLY A 168 -5.36 13.03 12.10
N ILE A 169 -4.63 11.98 11.69
CA ILE A 169 -3.56 12.06 10.71
C ILE A 169 -4.19 11.93 9.32
N LYS A 170 -4.12 13.01 8.55
CA LYS A 170 -4.62 13.03 7.17
C LYS A 170 -3.69 12.21 6.27
N ALA A 171 -4.24 11.14 5.70
CA ALA A 171 -3.49 10.23 4.85
C ALA A 171 -4.39 9.68 3.73
N GLN A 172 -3.77 9.41 2.58
CA GLN A 172 -4.35 8.86 1.38
C GLN A 172 -3.63 7.55 1.04
N LEU A 173 -4.36 6.56 0.58
CA LEU A 173 -3.83 5.27 0.16
C LEU A 173 -4.03 5.11 -1.35
N LEU A 174 -2.93 4.95 -2.06
CA LEU A 174 -2.91 4.79 -3.51
C LEU A 174 -2.41 3.40 -3.88
N PHE A 175 -3.25 2.64 -4.57
CA PHE A 175 -2.85 1.41 -5.24
C PHE A 175 -2.48 1.69 -6.69
N ILE A 176 -1.24 1.39 -7.08
CA ILE A 176 -0.77 1.51 -8.45
C ILE A 176 -0.74 0.13 -9.11
N TYR A 177 -1.44 -0.03 -10.23
CA TYR A 177 -1.46 -1.24 -11.04
C TYR A 177 -0.76 -1.00 -12.37
N PHE A 178 0.44 -1.57 -12.53
CA PHE A 178 1.20 -1.46 -13.77
C PHE A 178 0.56 -2.27 -14.91
N LEU A 179 0.55 -1.67 -16.10
CA LEU A 179 0.07 -2.29 -17.33
C LEU A 179 1.24 -2.66 -18.23
N GLY A 180 1.29 -3.92 -18.67
CA GLY A 180 2.22 -4.40 -19.68
C GLY A 180 3.60 -4.81 -19.14
N ASP A 181 3.70 -5.12 -17.84
CA ASP A 181 4.90 -5.77 -17.29
C ASP A 181 5.19 -7.10 -18.01
N LYS A 182 6.45 -7.55 -17.97
CA LYS A 182 6.95 -8.72 -18.69
C LYS A 182 7.57 -9.77 -17.77
N PHE A 183 7.19 -9.80 -16.50
CA PHE A 183 7.66 -10.81 -15.57
C PHE A 183 7.27 -12.20 -16.09
N THR A 184 8.28 -12.96 -16.52
CA THR A 184 8.11 -14.32 -17.05
C THR A 184 7.50 -15.24 -16.00
N GLY A 185 6.48 -16.00 -16.40
CA GLY A 185 5.78 -16.94 -15.53
C GLY A 185 4.70 -16.30 -14.65
N ARG A 186 4.41 -15.01 -14.81
CA ARG A 186 3.35 -14.28 -14.10
C ARG A 186 2.30 -13.76 -15.06
N LYS A 187 1.09 -13.54 -14.55
CA LYS A 187 0.02 -12.90 -15.31
C LYS A 187 0.08 -11.37 -15.13
N CYS A 188 0.76 -10.72 -16.06
CA CYS A 188 0.89 -9.26 -16.16
C CYS A 188 -0.18 -8.67 -17.11
N PRO A 189 -1.23 -7.99 -16.62
CA PRO A 189 -2.25 -7.41 -17.48
C PRO A 189 -1.70 -6.27 -18.36
N LYS A 190 -2.15 -6.20 -19.61
CA LYS A 190 -1.79 -5.09 -20.54
C LYS A 190 -2.76 -3.92 -20.52
N THR A 191 -3.93 -4.11 -19.89
CA THR A 191 -5.02 -3.14 -19.85
C THR A 191 -5.66 -3.13 -18.47
N LYS A 192 -6.39 -2.06 -18.13
CA LYS A 192 -7.19 -1.96 -16.90
C LYS A 192 -8.20 -3.11 -16.79
N ASP A 193 -8.86 -3.47 -17.89
CA ASP A 193 -9.80 -4.60 -17.91
C ASP A 193 -9.15 -5.95 -17.56
N GLY A 194 -7.87 -6.13 -17.88
CA GLY A 194 -7.14 -7.35 -17.52
C GLY A 194 -6.96 -7.53 -16.00
N TRP A 195 -7.01 -6.45 -15.22
CA TRP A 195 -6.99 -6.48 -13.75
C TRP A 195 -8.36 -6.72 -13.12
N LYS A 196 -9.44 -6.38 -13.82
CA LYS A 196 -10.82 -6.31 -13.30
C LYS A 196 -11.26 -7.57 -12.55
N LEU A 197 -10.98 -8.75 -13.11
CA LEU A 197 -11.38 -10.02 -12.47
C LEU A 197 -10.71 -10.22 -11.11
N ALA A 198 -9.40 -9.96 -11.01
CA ALA A 198 -8.66 -10.16 -9.78
C ALA A 198 -9.06 -9.13 -8.71
N LEU A 199 -9.22 -7.86 -9.11
CA LEU A 199 -9.66 -6.80 -8.21
C LEU A 199 -11.10 -7.01 -7.73
N ASN A 200 -12.00 -7.50 -8.58
CA ASN A 200 -13.35 -7.84 -8.15
C ASN A 200 -13.38 -8.96 -7.12
N LYS A 201 -12.53 -9.99 -7.28
CA LYS A 201 -12.39 -11.05 -6.27
C LYS A 201 -11.86 -10.52 -4.95
N GLN A 202 -10.84 -9.64 -4.98
CA GLN A 202 -10.35 -8.96 -3.79
C GLN A 202 -11.46 -8.14 -3.12
N LYS A 203 -12.20 -7.31 -3.88
CA LYS A 203 -13.31 -6.49 -3.36
C LYS A 203 -14.38 -7.34 -2.69
N GLN A 204 -14.79 -8.45 -3.32
CA GLN A 204 -15.76 -9.40 -2.76
C GLN A 204 -15.25 -10.06 -1.47
N ALA A 205 -13.99 -10.47 -1.44
CA ALA A 205 -13.40 -11.11 -0.26
C ALA A 205 -13.23 -10.14 0.91
N ILE A 206 -12.83 -8.90 0.64
CA ILE A 206 -12.64 -7.86 1.66
C ILE A 206 -14.00 -7.38 2.22
N GLY A 207 -15.03 -7.29 1.37
CA GLY A 207 -16.40 -7.02 1.83
C GLY A 207 -16.70 -5.56 2.17
N LEU A 208 -15.93 -4.60 1.62
CA LEU A 208 -16.22 -3.18 1.82
C LEU A 208 -17.61 -2.83 1.25
N PRO A 209 -18.47 -2.13 2.01
CA PRO A 209 -19.71 -1.59 1.46
C PRO A 209 -19.41 -0.49 0.43
N GLU A 210 -20.40 -0.14 -0.40
CA GLU A 210 -20.24 0.91 -1.41
C GLU A 210 -19.85 2.27 -0.79
N ARG A 211 -20.25 2.52 0.46
CA ARG A 211 -19.88 3.72 1.23
C ARG A 211 -19.38 3.32 2.62
N HIS A 212 -18.17 3.74 2.94
CA HIS A 212 -17.52 3.64 4.24
C HIS A 212 -16.69 4.91 4.52
N MET A 213 -16.24 5.08 5.77
CA MET A 213 -15.51 6.29 6.20
C MET A 213 -14.18 6.54 5.46
N LEU A 214 -13.61 5.50 4.85
CA LEU A 214 -12.37 5.57 4.07
C LEU A 214 -12.57 5.74 2.56
N ASN A 215 -13.81 5.85 2.06
CA ASN A 215 -14.11 5.87 0.61
C ASN A 215 -13.26 6.90 -0.15
N ASP A 216 -13.19 8.13 0.36
CA ASP A 216 -12.51 9.25 -0.31
C ASP A 216 -10.98 9.23 -0.09
N TYR A 217 -10.48 8.24 0.65
CA TYR A 217 -9.08 8.12 1.02
C TYR A 217 -8.35 6.98 0.30
N ILE A 218 -9.04 6.19 -0.52
CA ILE A 218 -8.49 5.02 -1.23
C ILE A 218 -8.62 5.22 -2.73
N HIS A 219 -7.50 5.12 -3.44
CA HIS A 219 -7.42 5.42 -4.87
C HIS A 219 -6.78 4.26 -5.63
N GLU A 220 -7.24 4.03 -6.87
CA GLU A 220 -6.72 2.98 -7.77
C GLU A 220 -6.23 3.62 -9.07
N LEU A 221 -4.91 3.61 -9.30
CA LEU A 221 -4.30 4.18 -10.49
C LEU A 221 -3.71 3.08 -11.38
N PHE A 222 -3.99 3.15 -12.69
CA PHE A 222 -3.49 2.19 -13.68
C PHE A 222 -2.53 2.89 -14.64
N ILE A 223 -1.25 2.51 -14.65
CA ILE A 223 -0.23 3.18 -15.47
C ILE A 223 0.56 2.17 -16.32
N PRO A 224 0.90 2.49 -17.57
CA PRO A 224 1.67 1.61 -18.42
C PRO A 224 3.15 1.55 -18.00
N VAL A 225 3.82 0.42 -18.19
CA VAL A 225 5.28 0.34 -17.95
C VAL A 225 6.10 1.06 -19.03
N CYS A 226 5.48 1.36 -20.17
CA CYS A 226 6.05 2.08 -21.32
C CYS A 226 4.91 2.73 -22.13
N LEU A 227 5.13 3.97 -22.61
CA LEU A 227 4.26 4.61 -23.60
C LEU A 227 4.60 4.09 -24.99
N SER A 228 3.58 3.88 -25.82
CA SER A 228 3.71 3.52 -27.25
C SER A 228 3.66 4.77 -28.12
#